data_AF-A0A060BXA4-F1
#
_entry.id   AF-A0A060BXA4-F1
#
_cell.length_a   1.000
_cell.length_b   1.000
_cell.length_c   1.000
_cell.angle_alpha   90.00
_cell.angle_beta   90.00
_cell.angle_gamma   90.00
#
_symmetry.space_group_name_H-M   'P 1'
#
loop_
_entity.id
_entity.type
_entity.pdbx_description
1 polymer ?
#
loop_
_entity_poly.entity_id
_entity_poly.type
_entity_poly.pdbx_seq_one_letter_code
_entity_poly.pdbx_strand_id
1 'polypeptide(L)'
;MAAAMTVFVPEGQAFEYWHVAVTNRSDRPRTISLFSYAELANEWNYRQDLENLQYSQYIVRARYRDGVIHRTNVTREDSHGLWFTLVGAPVVSFDTDRDVFLGRYRTQAAPVAVERGECSGSE
;
A
#
# COMPACT_ATOMS: atom_id res chain seq x y z
N MET A 1 1.50 24.85 4.05
CA MET A 1 0.63 23.67 3.83
C MET A 1 0.44 22.99 5.18
N ALA A 2 -0.68 22.32 5.41
CA ALA A 2 -0.86 21.50 6.60
C ALA A 2 -1.43 20.13 6.19
N ALA A 3 -0.96 19.08 6.84
CA ALA A 3 -1.48 17.73 6.69
C ALA A 3 -1.68 17.13 8.08
N ALA A 4 -2.75 16.37 8.25
CA ALA A 4 -3.05 15.62 9.46
C ALA A 4 -3.48 14.21 9.09
N MET A 5 -3.09 13.22 9.89
CA MET A 5 -3.45 11.82 9.70
C MET A 5 -3.91 11.24 11.03
N THR A 6 -5.06 10.58 11.02
CA THR A 6 -5.59 9.82 12.15
C THR A 6 -5.65 8.35 11.74
N VAL A 7 -5.01 7.50 12.54
CA VAL A 7 -4.98 6.04 12.34
C VAL A 7 -5.77 5.37 13.45
N PHE A 8 -6.74 4.54 13.09
CA PHE A 8 -7.59 3.85 14.06
C PHE A 8 -8.24 2.58 13.49
N VAL A 9 -8.65 1.70 14.38
CA VAL A 9 -9.51 0.53 14.07
C VAL A 9 -10.89 0.80 14.67
N PRO A 10 -11.96 0.85 13.88
CA PRO A 10 -13.31 1.04 14.41
C PRO A 10 -13.75 -0.12 15.30
N GLU A 11 -14.63 0.17 16.25
CA GLU A 11 -15.22 -0.86 17.10
C GLU A 11 -15.94 -1.91 16.25
N GLY A 12 -15.69 -3.19 16.56
CA GLY A 12 -16.29 -4.33 15.85
C GLY A 12 -15.70 -4.60 14.45
N GLN A 13 -14.64 -3.91 14.05
CA GLN A 13 -13.97 -4.12 12.76
C GLN A 13 -12.54 -4.63 12.93
N ALA A 14 -12.02 -5.32 11.91
CA ALA A 14 -10.70 -5.93 11.91
C ALA A 14 -9.77 -5.32 10.84
N PHE A 15 -9.97 -4.05 10.51
CA PHE A 15 -9.15 -3.33 9.54
C PHE A 15 -8.91 -1.88 9.96
N GLU A 16 -7.76 -1.35 9.53
CA GLU A 16 -7.25 -0.05 9.95
C GLU A 16 -7.64 1.04 8.95
N TYR A 17 -8.11 2.17 9.47
CA TYR A 17 -8.44 3.37 8.70
C TYR A 17 -7.33 4.40 8.81
N TRP A 18 -6.93 4.95 7.66
CA TRP A 18 -6.00 6.06 7.54
C TRP A 18 -6.75 7.30 7.06
N HIS A 19 -7.28 8.09 7.99
CA HIS A 19 -7.99 9.32 7.64
C HIS A 19 -6.99 10.47 7.47
N VAL A 20 -6.83 10.95 6.23
CA VAL A 20 -5.87 11.99 5.86
C VAL A 20 -6.59 13.27 5.44
N ALA A 21 -6.21 14.38 6.06
CA ALA A 21 -6.70 15.71 5.71
C ALA A 21 -5.54 16.59 5.24
N VAL A 22 -5.67 17.20 4.05
CA VAL A 22 -4.68 18.11 3.46
C VAL A 22 -5.29 19.49 3.27
N THR A 23 -4.62 20.52 3.77
CA THR A 23 -5.05 21.93 3.63
C THR A 23 -3.98 22.75 2.92
N ASN A 24 -4.34 23.30 1.77
CA ASN A 24 -3.54 24.35 1.13
C ASN A 24 -3.74 25.68 1.87
N ARG A 25 -2.72 26.13 2.60
CA ARG A 25 -2.68 27.42 3.32
C ARG A 25 -1.98 28.53 2.54
N SER A 26 -1.68 28.32 1.27
CA SER A 26 -1.08 29.35 0.42
C SER A 26 -2.16 30.13 -0.31
N ASP A 27 -1.75 31.27 -0.86
CA ASP A 27 -2.54 32.20 -1.66
C ASP A 27 -2.71 31.78 -3.14
N ARG A 28 -2.09 30.67 -3.56
CA ARG A 28 -2.20 30.16 -4.93
C ARG A 28 -2.66 28.69 -4.98
N PRO A 29 -3.37 28.27 -6.04
CA PRO A 29 -3.76 26.88 -6.24
C PRO A 29 -2.57 25.91 -6.19
N ARG A 30 -2.83 24.67 -5.77
CA ARG A 30 -1.85 23.58 -5.70
C ARG A 30 -2.49 22.30 -6.25
N THR A 31 -1.72 21.57 -7.04
CA THR A 31 -1.97 20.17 -7.35
C THR A 31 -1.15 19.33 -6.40
N ILE A 32 -1.79 18.41 -5.67
CA ILE A 32 -1.16 17.60 -4.63
C ILE A 32 -1.48 16.15 -4.92
N SER A 33 -0.45 15.32 -5.04
CA SER A 33 -0.58 13.86 -5.10
C SER A 33 -0.38 13.28 -3.72
N LEU A 34 -1.19 12.28 -3.37
CA LEU A 34 -1.04 11.49 -2.15
C LEU A 34 -0.69 10.07 -2.54
N PHE A 35 0.30 9.50 -1.83
CA PHE A 35 0.75 8.13 -2.01
C PHE A 35 0.60 7.42 -0.67
N SER A 36 -0.08 6.28 -0.67
CA SER A 36 -0.14 5.38 0.47
C SER A 36 0.87 4.25 0.28
N TYR A 37 1.42 3.74 1.39
CA TYR A 37 2.42 2.67 1.34
C TYR A 37 2.28 1.79 2.57
N ALA A 38 2.17 0.48 2.35
CA ALA A 38 2.24 -0.54 3.37
C ALA A 38 2.97 -1.77 2.80
N GLU A 39 3.99 -2.28 3.50
CA GLU A 39 4.61 -3.57 3.19
C GLU A 39 3.83 -4.65 3.94
N LEU A 40 3.01 -5.40 3.21
CA LEU A 40 2.08 -6.35 3.81
C LEU A 40 2.82 -7.61 4.32
N ALA A 41 2.33 -8.22 5.39
CA ALA A 41 2.88 -9.47 5.93
C ALA A 41 2.39 -10.70 5.17
N ASN A 42 3.12 -11.81 5.26
CA ASN A 42 2.68 -13.09 4.72
C ASN A 42 1.75 -13.81 5.70
N GLU A 43 0.46 -13.93 5.34
CA GLU A 43 -0.55 -14.74 6.07
C GLU A 43 -0.62 -14.47 7.58
N TRP A 44 -0.37 -13.22 8.00
CA TRP A 44 -0.30 -12.85 9.43
C TRP A 44 0.70 -13.69 10.25
N ASN A 45 1.75 -14.20 9.60
CA ASN A 45 2.76 -15.06 10.19
C ASN A 45 4.17 -14.50 9.96
N TYR A 46 4.69 -13.82 10.97
CA TYR A 46 6.01 -13.16 10.91
C TYR A 46 7.16 -14.13 10.53
N ARG A 47 7.04 -15.44 10.82
CA ARG A 47 8.09 -16.41 10.46
C ARG A 47 8.17 -16.61 8.94
N GLN A 48 7.05 -16.50 8.24
CA GLN A 48 7.03 -16.53 6.77
C GLN A 48 7.73 -15.30 6.18
N ASP A 49 7.73 -14.18 6.90
CA ASP A 49 8.42 -12.96 6.47
C ASP A 49 9.92 -12.97 6.77
N LEU A 50 10.39 -13.78 7.72
CA LEU A 50 11.78 -13.71 8.21
C LEU A 50 12.64 -14.95 7.94
N GLU A 51 12.06 -16.15 7.83
CA GLU A 51 12.84 -17.40 7.84
C GLU A 51 12.83 -18.13 6.49
N ASN A 52 11.63 -18.40 5.94
CA ASN A 52 11.45 -19.31 4.79
C ASN A 52 11.29 -18.55 3.46
N LEU A 53 12.18 -17.58 3.21
CA LEU A 53 12.07 -16.66 2.07
C LEU A 53 12.09 -17.37 0.71
N GLN A 54 12.80 -18.50 0.59
CA GLN A 54 12.83 -19.33 -0.61
C GLN A 54 11.45 -19.89 -1.01
N TYR A 55 10.48 -19.87 -0.10
CA TYR A 55 9.12 -20.29 -0.32
C TYR A 55 8.16 -19.09 -0.28
N SER A 56 8.19 -18.31 0.81
CA SER A 56 7.20 -17.26 1.06
C SER A 56 7.18 -16.18 -0.02
N GLN A 57 8.31 -15.84 -0.63
CA GLN A 57 8.38 -14.85 -1.71
C GLN A 57 7.69 -15.30 -3.01
N TYR A 58 7.43 -16.60 -3.18
CA TYR A 58 6.89 -17.15 -4.42
C TYR A 58 5.42 -17.57 -4.34
N ILE A 59 4.85 -17.65 -3.14
CA ILE A 59 3.48 -18.13 -2.92
C ILE A 59 2.47 -17.02 -2.72
N VAL A 60 2.89 -15.80 -2.39
CA VAL A 60 1.99 -14.66 -2.32
C VAL A 60 1.96 -13.91 -3.64
N ARG A 61 0.74 -13.49 -4.00
CA ARG A 61 0.50 -12.60 -5.12
C ARG A 61 -0.37 -11.45 -4.65
N ALA A 62 -0.03 -10.26 -5.10
CA ALA A 62 -0.88 -9.10 -5.00
C ALA A 62 -1.53 -8.85 -6.35
N ARG A 63 -2.82 -8.50 -6.37
CA ARG A 63 -3.54 -8.14 -7.59
C ARG A 63 -4.35 -6.88 -7.37
N TYR A 64 -4.38 -6.01 -8.36
CA TYR A 64 -5.21 -4.82 -8.32
C TYR A 64 -6.50 -5.03 -9.10
N ARG A 65 -7.65 -4.89 -8.44
CA ARG A 65 -8.98 -4.97 -9.06
C ARG A 65 -9.90 -3.94 -8.41
N ASP A 66 -10.59 -3.17 -9.26
CA ASP A 66 -11.65 -2.24 -8.85
C ASP A 66 -11.26 -1.26 -7.71
N GLY A 67 -10.03 -0.74 -7.73
CA GLY A 67 -9.54 0.19 -6.69
C GLY A 67 -8.93 -0.49 -5.46
N VAL A 68 -8.87 -1.83 -5.43
CA VAL A 68 -8.40 -2.61 -4.28
C VAL A 68 -7.18 -3.44 -4.68
N ILE A 69 -6.13 -3.34 -3.89
CA ILE A 69 -5.02 -4.30 -3.91
C ILE A 69 -5.41 -5.46 -3.00
N HIS A 70 -5.48 -6.67 -3.56
CA HIS A 70 -5.69 -7.91 -2.83
C HIS A 70 -4.39 -8.71 -2.79
N ARG A 71 -3.91 -9.07 -1.61
CA ARG A 71 -2.76 -9.96 -1.43
C ARG A 71 -3.22 -11.28 -0.82
N THR A 72 -2.86 -12.38 -1.47
CA THR A 72 -3.30 -13.73 -1.08
C THR A 72 -2.18 -14.75 -1.32
N ASN A 73 -2.18 -15.84 -0.55
CA ASN A 73 -1.38 -17.02 -0.86
C ASN A 73 -2.09 -17.86 -1.92
N VAL A 74 -1.46 -18.04 -3.08
CA VAL A 74 -2.07 -18.71 -4.23
C VAL A 74 -1.93 -20.23 -4.22
N THR A 75 -1.28 -20.79 -3.20
CA THR A 75 -1.07 -22.25 -3.08
C THR A 75 -2.13 -22.95 -2.23
N ARG A 76 -3.03 -22.19 -1.58
CA ARG A 76 -4.02 -22.70 -0.64
C ARG A 76 -5.35 -21.98 -0.83
N GLU A 77 -6.44 -22.73 -0.81
CA GLU A 77 -7.80 -22.17 -0.96
C GLU A 77 -8.25 -21.39 0.28
N ASP A 78 -7.89 -21.85 1.49
CA ASP A 78 -8.23 -21.21 2.77
C ASP A 78 -7.18 -20.17 3.23
N SER A 79 -6.62 -19.38 2.31
CA SER A 79 -5.63 -18.36 2.70
C SER A 79 -6.28 -17.11 3.27
N HIS A 80 -5.67 -16.57 4.33
CA HIS A 80 -6.09 -15.30 4.92
C HIS A 80 -5.51 -14.15 4.09
N GLY A 81 -6.32 -13.63 3.18
CA GLY A 81 -5.94 -12.50 2.33
C GLY A 81 -5.85 -11.18 3.10
N LEU A 82 -5.03 -10.29 2.57
CA LEU A 82 -4.96 -8.88 2.96
C LEU A 82 -5.52 -8.03 1.82
N TRP A 83 -6.05 -6.87 2.17
CA TRP A 83 -6.47 -5.88 1.18
C TRP A 83 -6.01 -4.49 1.58
N PHE A 84 -5.80 -3.64 0.57
CA PHE A 84 -5.41 -2.25 0.75
C PHE A 84 -6.09 -1.40 -0.33
N THR A 85 -6.76 -0.33 0.09
CA THR A 85 -7.57 0.48 -0.82
C THR A 85 -7.73 1.91 -0.30
N LEU A 86 -8.22 2.79 -1.18
CA LEU A 86 -8.61 4.16 -0.90
C LEU A 86 -10.13 4.27 -0.97
N VAL A 87 -10.72 4.96 0.01
CA VAL A 87 -12.15 5.31 0.01
C VAL A 87 -12.31 6.82 -0.10
N GLY A 88 -13.38 7.26 -0.77
CA GLY A 88 -13.72 8.69 -0.92
C GLY A 88 -13.11 9.40 -2.15
N ALA A 89 -12.25 8.72 -2.91
CA ALA A 89 -11.71 9.21 -4.19
C ALA A 89 -11.24 8.03 -5.07
N PRO A 90 -11.15 8.20 -6.41
CA PRO A 90 -10.59 7.18 -7.28
C PRO A 90 -9.08 7.03 -7.06
N VAL A 91 -8.59 5.78 -7.11
CA VAL A 91 -7.15 5.48 -7.19
C VAL A 91 -6.66 5.81 -8.61
N VAL A 92 -5.66 6.68 -8.71
CA VAL A 92 -5.15 7.18 -10.01
C VAL A 92 -4.04 6.31 -10.59
N SER A 93 -3.21 5.69 -9.74
CA SER A 93 -2.16 4.75 -10.11
C SER A 93 -1.84 3.84 -8.91
N PHE A 94 -1.22 2.69 -9.15
CA PHE A 94 -0.88 1.71 -8.11
C PHE A 94 0.45 1.03 -8.42
N ASP A 95 1.05 0.43 -7.39
CA ASP A 95 2.11 -0.57 -7.51
C ASP A 95 1.87 -1.60 -6.39
N THR A 96 2.00 -2.88 -6.72
CA THR A 96 1.98 -3.98 -5.76
C THR A 96 3.37 -4.57 -5.49
N ASP A 97 4.34 -4.28 -6.37
CA ASP A 97 5.74 -4.66 -6.22
C ASP A 97 6.50 -3.58 -5.45
N ARG A 98 7.03 -3.97 -4.29
CA ARG A 98 7.79 -3.09 -3.40
C ARG A 98 9.02 -2.51 -4.08
N ASP A 99 9.77 -3.32 -4.83
CA ASP A 99 11.03 -2.91 -5.44
C ASP A 99 10.79 -1.98 -6.64
N VAL A 100 9.64 -2.09 -7.30
CA VAL A 100 9.18 -1.13 -8.32
C VAL A 100 8.76 0.20 -7.67
N PHE A 101 7.96 0.16 -6.61
CA PHE A 101 7.49 1.37 -5.92
C PHE A 101 8.65 2.16 -5.27
N LEU A 102 9.52 1.46 -4.53
CA LEU A 102 10.68 2.05 -3.88
C LEU A 102 11.77 2.42 -4.89
N GLY A 103 12.06 1.52 -5.82
CA GLY A 103 13.19 1.61 -6.73
C GLY A 103 14.47 1.04 -6.14
N ARG A 104 15.36 0.56 -7.03
CA ARG A 104 16.64 -0.04 -6.65
C ARG A 104 17.52 0.95 -5.89
N TYR A 105 18.18 0.48 -4.83
CA TYR A 105 19.04 1.27 -3.94
C TYR A 105 18.32 2.43 -3.22
N ARG A 106 17.00 2.35 -3.06
CA ARG A 106 16.18 3.31 -2.32
C ARG A 106 15.54 2.64 -1.11
N THR A 107 15.03 3.47 -0.21
CA THR A 107 14.25 3.06 0.97
C THR A 107 12.93 3.83 0.98
N GLN A 108 12.09 3.56 1.99
CA GLN A 108 10.84 4.28 2.24
C GLN A 108 11.03 5.80 2.38
N ALA A 109 12.26 6.27 2.64
CA ALA A 109 12.59 7.68 2.73
C ALA A 109 12.61 8.42 1.37
N ALA A 110 12.80 7.69 0.26
CA ALA A 110 12.86 8.29 -1.08
C ALA A 110 12.35 7.35 -2.20
N PRO A 111 11.06 6.94 -2.18
CA PRO A 111 10.50 6.04 -3.19
C PRO A 111 10.49 6.69 -4.57
N VAL A 112 10.87 5.93 -5.60
CA VAL A 112 10.92 6.44 -6.99
C VAL A 112 9.53 6.80 -7.53
N ALA A 113 8.47 6.09 -7.13
CA ALA A 113 7.10 6.41 -7.53
C ALA A 113 6.66 7.79 -7.03
N VAL A 114 7.02 8.15 -5.79
CA VAL A 114 6.73 9.45 -5.18
C VAL A 114 7.54 10.55 -5.85
N GLU A 115 8.84 10.33 -6.08
CA GLU A 115 9.72 11.27 -6.78
C GLU A 115 9.25 11.58 -8.20
N ARG A 116 8.82 10.55 -8.93
CA ARG A 116 8.28 10.65 -10.29
C ARG A 116 6.87 11.26 -10.33
N GLY A 117 6.12 11.13 -9.25
CA GLY A 117 4.75 11.63 -9.14
C GLY A 117 3.66 10.67 -9.62
N GLU A 118 4.01 9.42 -9.92
CA GLU A 118 3.06 8.38 -10.38
C GLU A 118 3.64 6.97 -10.17
N CYS A 119 2.79 6.01 -9.78
CA CYS A 119 3.15 4.60 -9.69
C CYS A 119 3.29 3.95 -11.09
N SER A 120 3.88 2.77 -11.17
CA SER A 120 4.22 2.13 -12.46
C SER A 120 3.16 1.16 -12.99
N GLY A 121 2.12 0.89 -12.20
CA GLY A 121 1.09 -0.10 -12.54
C GLY A 121 1.57 -1.54 -12.39
N SER A 122 2.57 -1.79 -11.52
CA SER A 122 3.05 -3.15 -11.25
C SER A 122 1.99 -3.98 -10.52
N GLU A 123 1.80 -5.23 -10.97
CA GLU A 123 0.94 -6.25 -10.36
C GLU A 123 1.78 -7.46 -9.89
#